data_AF-A0A4R5CIK8-F1
#
_entry.id   AF-A0A4R5CIK8-F1
#
_cell.length_a   1.000
_cell.length_b   1.000
_cell.length_c   1.000
_cell.angle_alpha   90.00
_cell.angle_beta   90.00
_cell.angle_gamma   90.00
#
_symmetry.space_group_name_H-M   'P 1'
#
loop_
_entity.id
_entity.type
_entity.pdbx_description
1 polymer ?
#
loop_
_entity_poly.entity_id
_entity_poly.type
_entity_poly.pdbx_seq_one_letter_code
_entity_poly.pdbx_strand_id
1 'polypeptide(L)'
;MTKRPDGGSIEAVVHDVGRPVPEGELAVSHEPAFAPADEAARADEAARAAELAARRSGVQVRLLDALAELEQVYELFDRIWQPDASNPPVTVEHLRAMTHAGNYAAGAFLDGELVGACVGFFASPPGHALHSHVAGVAAAARGRHVGFALKVHQRSWALERGLRDVTWTFDPLIRRNAYFNLAKLRARPQEYLVDFYGDMDDAINEGQGSDRLLVRWALGDPAVVAACSSGGGSGPDEPAGAVAALTESASGRPVAAPAAAWERAPSCLVRTPTDIEALRRADPVLARQWRLAMRDVLGGMLGSGAQVVGFTGSGAYVVERTDG
;
A
#
# COMPACT_ATOMS: atom_id res chain seq x y z
N MET A 1 23.36 -7.37 -52.99
CA MET A 1 22.58 -8.54 -52.54
C MET A 1 22.49 -8.49 -51.03
N THR A 2 21.40 -7.91 -50.53
CA THR A 2 21.09 -7.72 -49.10
C THR A 2 20.28 -8.92 -48.62
N LYS A 3 20.82 -9.68 -47.66
CA LYS A 3 20.17 -10.82 -47.01
C LYS A 3 19.42 -10.33 -45.77
N ARG A 4 18.15 -10.74 -45.62
CA ARG A 4 17.33 -10.52 -44.41
C ARG A 4 17.91 -11.30 -43.23
N PRO A 5 17.74 -10.87 -41.97
CA PRO A 5 18.00 -11.71 -40.81
C PRO A 5 16.80 -12.64 -40.58
N ASP A 6 17.12 -13.91 -40.37
CA ASP A 6 16.19 -14.99 -40.05
C ASP A 6 15.61 -14.82 -38.64
N GLY A 7 14.31 -15.10 -38.51
CA GLY A 7 13.58 -15.08 -37.25
C GLY A 7 14.03 -16.22 -36.34
N GLY A 8 14.59 -15.87 -35.19
CA GLY A 8 14.82 -16.81 -34.08
C GLY A 8 13.57 -16.91 -33.23
N SER A 9 12.83 -18.01 -33.38
CA SER A 9 11.87 -18.48 -32.38
C SER A 9 12.65 -18.99 -31.16
N ILE A 10 12.42 -18.41 -29.98
CA ILE A 10 12.94 -18.95 -28.73
C ILE A 10 12.02 -20.12 -28.33
N GLU A 11 12.46 -21.35 -28.64
CA GLU A 11 11.92 -22.55 -27.99
C GLU A 11 12.37 -22.57 -26.53
N ALA A 12 11.42 -22.63 -25.61
CA ALA A 12 11.70 -22.79 -24.19
C ALA A 12 12.34 -24.17 -23.96
N VAL A 13 13.64 -24.19 -23.65
CA VAL A 13 14.32 -25.39 -23.17
C VAL A 13 13.82 -25.65 -21.75
N VAL A 14 12.85 -26.55 -21.65
CA VAL A 14 12.38 -27.10 -20.38
C VAL A 14 13.50 -27.97 -19.82
N HIS A 15 14.22 -27.46 -18.82
CA HIS A 15 15.02 -28.34 -17.97
C HIS A 15 14.06 -29.12 -17.07
N ASP A 16 14.03 -30.43 -17.29
CA ASP A 16 13.40 -31.42 -16.43
C ASP A 16 13.99 -31.32 -15.01
N VAL A 17 13.29 -30.62 -14.13
CA VAL A 17 13.53 -30.66 -12.69
C VAL A 17 12.45 -31.55 -12.09
N GLY A 18 12.57 -32.85 -12.34
CA GLY A 18 11.77 -33.89 -11.71
C GLY A 18 11.90 -33.82 -10.19
N ARG A 19 10.99 -33.10 -9.55
CA ARG A 19 10.64 -33.27 -8.15
C ARG A 19 9.16 -33.64 -8.11
N PRO A 20 8.78 -34.84 -7.64
CA PRO A 20 7.37 -35.21 -7.60
C PRO A 20 6.64 -34.25 -6.67
N VAL A 21 5.59 -33.60 -7.20
CA VAL A 21 4.57 -32.96 -6.37
C VAL A 21 3.91 -34.10 -5.59
N PRO A 22 3.89 -34.08 -4.25
CA PRO A 22 3.14 -35.09 -3.51
C PRO A 22 1.67 -35.00 -3.93
N GLU A 23 1.17 -36.04 -4.59
CA GLU A 23 -0.25 -36.23 -4.83
C GLU A 23 -0.94 -36.45 -3.48
N GLY A 24 -1.44 -35.36 -2.90
CA GLY A 24 -2.21 -35.42 -1.66
C GLY A 24 -2.11 -34.18 -0.77
N GLU A 25 -2.44 -32.99 -1.29
CA GLU A 25 -2.99 -31.84 -0.55
C GLU A 25 -3.14 -30.62 -1.49
N LEU A 26 -4.00 -30.72 -2.51
CA LEU A 26 -4.50 -29.54 -3.24
C LEU A 26 -5.99 -29.30 -3.00
N ALA A 27 -6.56 -29.97 -2.00
CA ALA A 27 -7.77 -29.51 -1.35
C ALA A 27 -7.32 -28.61 -0.18
N VAL A 28 -7.04 -27.34 -0.46
CA VAL A 28 -7.08 -26.35 0.63
C VAL A 28 -8.55 -26.25 1.00
N SER A 29 -8.98 -27.03 1.99
CA SER A 29 -10.24 -26.76 2.67
C SER A 29 -10.11 -25.36 3.23
N HIS A 30 -10.78 -24.40 2.60
CA HIS A 30 -10.93 -23.07 3.14
C HIS A 30 -11.83 -23.23 4.36
N GLU A 31 -11.26 -23.42 5.55
CA GLU A 31 -12.04 -23.22 6.75
C GLU A 31 -12.50 -21.76 6.72
N PRO A 32 -13.82 -21.51 6.64
CA PRO A 32 -14.33 -20.17 6.53
C PRO A 32 -13.86 -19.38 7.74
N ALA A 33 -13.48 -18.13 7.49
CA ALA A 33 -12.92 -17.26 8.51
C ALA A 33 -13.90 -16.95 9.63
N PHE A 34 -15.18 -17.00 9.28
CA PHE A 34 -16.31 -16.74 10.12
C PHE A 34 -17.42 -17.73 9.78
N ALA A 35 -18.51 -17.74 10.55
CA ALA A 35 -19.68 -18.48 10.14
C ALA A 35 -20.21 -17.93 8.80
N PRO A 36 -20.75 -18.75 7.88
CA PRO A 36 -21.17 -18.29 6.55
C PRO A 36 -22.15 -17.09 6.56
N ALA A 37 -23.02 -17.01 7.57
CA ALA A 37 -23.95 -15.89 7.74
C ALA A 37 -23.22 -14.57 8.09
N ASP A 38 -22.13 -14.64 8.85
CA ASP A 38 -21.32 -13.47 9.20
C ASP A 38 -20.49 -12.97 8.01
N GLU A 39 -20.05 -13.88 7.13
CA GLU A 39 -19.34 -13.53 5.90
C GLU A 39 -20.25 -12.77 4.92
N ALA A 40 -21.46 -13.27 4.68
CA ALA A 40 -22.44 -12.61 3.83
C ALA A 40 -22.83 -11.21 4.36
N ALA A 41 -23.11 -11.08 5.66
CA ALA A 41 -23.45 -9.80 6.27
C ALA A 41 -22.32 -8.76 6.15
N ARG A 42 -21.06 -9.20 6.25
CA ARG A 42 -19.88 -8.33 6.09
C ARG A 42 -19.66 -7.93 4.64
N ALA A 43 -19.87 -8.84 3.68
CA ALA A 43 -19.80 -8.49 2.27
C ALA A 43 -20.86 -7.43 1.91
N ASP A 44 -22.10 -7.59 2.39
CA ASP A 44 -23.18 -6.61 2.18
C ASP A 44 -22.88 -5.24 2.82
N GLU A 45 -22.31 -5.22 4.02
CA GLU A 45 -21.83 -3.98 4.64
C GLU A 45 -20.74 -3.32 3.80
N ALA A 46 -19.74 -4.09 3.36
CA ALA A 46 -18.63 -3.57 2.59
C ALA A 46 -19.07 -3.01 1.23
N ALA A 47 -20.03 -3.65 0.57
CA ALA A 47 -20.62 -3.18 -0.67
C ALA A 47 -21.31 -1.82 -0.48
N ARG A 48 -22.15 -1.68 0.57
CA ARG A 48 -22.80 -0.39 0.89
C ARG A 48 -21.79 0.71 1.21
N ALA A 49 -20.73 0.40 1.95
CA ALA A 49 -19.67 1.34 2.26
C ALA A 49 -18.92 1.78 0.98
N ALA A 50 -18.63 0.84 0.08
CA ALA A 50 -17.96 1.12 -1.20
C ALA A 50 -18.81 2.04 -2.09
N GLU A 51 -20.09 1.75 -2.24
CA GLU A 51 -21.01 2.60 -2.99
C GLU A 51 -21.12 4.00 -2.39
N LEU A 52 -21.24 4.11 -1.06
CA LEU A 52 -21.30 5.40 -0.38
C LEU A 52 -20.02 6.21 -0.59
N ALA A 53 -18.85 5.58 -0.48
CA ALA A 53 -17.56 6.22 -0.71
C ALA A 53 -17.41 6.71 -2.15
N ALA A 54 -17.84 5.90 -3.14
CA ALA A 54 -17.87 6.29 -4.56
C ALA A 54 -18.80 7.50 -4.79
N ARG A 55 -20.03 7.44 -4.28
CA ARG A 55 -21.01 8.55 -4.37
C ARG A 55 -20.48 9.85 -3.75
N ARG A 56 -19.91 9.78 -2.54
CA ARG A 56 -19.31 10.96 -1.86
C ARG A 56 -18.14 11.56 -2.61
N SER A 57 -17.41 10.72 -3.35
CA SER A 57 -16.27 11.15 -4.17
C SER A 57 -16.71 11.67 -5.55
N GLY A 58 -17.98 11.49 -5.92
CA GLY A 58 -18.52 11.84 -7.23
C GLY A 58 -17.98 10.98 -8.36
N VAL A 59 -17.58 9.73 -8.07
CA VAL A 59 -17.02 8.82 -9.07
C VAL A 59 -17.79 7.50 -9.15
N GLN A 60 -17.71 6.83 -10.28
CA GLN A 60 -18.07 5.43 -10.41
C GLN A 60 -16.81 4.58 -10.25
N VAL A 61 -16.82 3.61 -9.32
CA VAL A 61 -15.73 2.63 -9.19
C VAL A 61 -16.21 1.30 -9.73
N ARG A 62 -15.44 0.67 -10.61
CA ARG A 62 -15.78 -0.64 -11.20
C ARG A 62 -14.54 -1.44 -11.56
N LEU A 63 -14.72 -2.75 -11.66
CA LEU A 63 -13.70 -3.65 -12.22
C LEU A 63 -13.46 -3.33 -13.70
N LEU A 64 -12.22 -3.60 -14.13
CA LEU A 64 -11.76 -3.40 -15.50
C LEU A 64 -11.38 -4.76 -16.11
N ASP A 65 -11.81 -5.00 -17.35
CA ASP A 65 -11.53 -6.25 -18.07
C ASP A 65 -11.15 -6.02 -19.55
N ALA A 66 -11.69 -4.97 -20.16
CA ALA A 66 -11.46 -4.62 -21.55
C ALA A 66 -10.06 -4.05 -21.75
N LEU A 67 -9.39 -4.48 -22.82
CA LEU A 67 -8.01 -4.09 -23.12
C LEU A 67 -7.83 -2.57 -23.17
N ALA A 68 -8.77 -1.85 -23.80
CA ALA A 68 -8.75 -0.40 -23.90
C ALA A 68 -8.78 0.31 -22.54
N GLU A 69 -9.38 -0.30 -21.52
CA GLU A 69 -9.40 0.26 -20.15
C GLU A 69 -8.08 0.02 -19.44
N LEU A 70 -7.45 -1.14 -19.67
CA LEU A 70 -6.15 -1.47 -19.12
C LEU A 70 -5.04 -0.58 -19.72
N GLU A 71 -5.17 -0.23 -21.00
CA GLU A 71 -4.34 0.79 -21.66
C GLU A 71 -4.50 2.16 -20.96
N GLN A 72 -5.73 2.59 -20.65
CA GLN A 72 -5.96 3.82 -19.90
C GLN A 72 -5.36 3.80 -18.49
N VAL A 73 -5.34 2.64 -17.82
CA VAL A 73 -4.68 2.48 -16.50
C VAL A 73 -3.17 2.68 -16.63
N TYR A 74 -2.55 2.08 -17.65
CA TYR A 74 -1.13 2.26 -17.92
C TYR A 74 -0.79 3.74 -18.14
N GLU A 75 -1.53 4.42 -19.04
CA GLU A 75 -1.33 5.84 -19.32
C GLU A 75 -1.58 6.73 -18.09
N LEU A 76 -2.57 6.40 -17.26
CA LEU A 76 -2.84 7.12 -16.02
C LEU A 76 -1.64 7.02 -15.06
N PHE A 77 -1.11 5.82 -14.87
CA PHE A 77 0.03 5.59 -13.98
C PHE A 77 1.31 6.24 -14.49
N ASP A 78 1.54 6.20 -15.80
CA ASP A 78 2.62 6.94 -16.45
C ASP A 78 2.55 8.45 -16.15
N ARG A 79 1.37 9.07 -16.31
CA ARG A 79 1.18 10.49 -15.97
C ARG A 79 1.39 10.81 -14.49
N ILE A 80 1.04 9.89 -13.58
CA ILE A 80 1.14 10.10 -12.13
C ILE A 80 2.60 10.04 -11.66
N TRP A 81 3.32 9.00 -12.07
CA TRP A 81 4.64 8.69 -11.52
C TRP A 81 5.79 9.05 -12.44
N GLN A 82 5.55 9.23 -13.73
CA GLN A 82 6.58 9.45 -14.77
C GLN A 82 7.77 8.50 -14.55
N PRO A 83 7.51 7.18 -14.51
CA PRO A 83 8.55 6.19 -14.24
C PRO A 83 9.55 6.15 -15.40
N ASP A 84 10.73 5.58 -15.16
CA ASP A 84 11.58 5.15 -16.27
C ASP A 84 10.81 4.17 -17.17
N ALA A 85 10.88 4.37 -18.49
CA ALA A 85 10.12 3.57 -19.46
C ALA A 85 10.48 2.07 -19.41
N SER A 86 11.67 1.71 -18.92
CA SER A 86 12.10 0.34 -18.71
C SER A 86 11.54 -0.31 -17.44
N ASN A 87 10.97 0.48 -16.52
CA ASN A 87 10.46 0.00 -15.24
C ASN A 87 9.08 0.61 -14.87
N PRO A 88 8.03 0.42 -15.69
CA PRO A 88 6.69 0.88 -15.34
C PRO A 88 6.12 0.08 -14.16
N PRO A 89 5.29 0.67 -13.28
CA PRO A 89 4.70 -0.02 -12.13
C PRO A 89 3.91 -1.29 -12.51
N VAL A 90 3.26 -1.27 -13.68
CA VAL A 90 2.56 -2.39 -14.33
C VAL A 90 2.58 -2.16 -15.84
N THR A 91 2.56 -3.22 -16.63
CA THR A 91 2.37 -3.17 -18.09
C THR A 91 0.93 -3.55 -18.45
N VAL A 92 0.47 -3.20 -19.66
CA VAL A 92 -0.85 -3.63 -20.16
C VAL A 92 -0.96 -5.16 -20.21
N GLU A 93 0.12 -5.86 -20.57
CA GLU A 93 0.18 -7.32 -20.56
C GLU A 93 0.01 -7.90 -19.15
N HIS A 94 0.71 -7.34 -18.15
CA HIS A 94 0.56 -7.76 -16.76
C HIS A 94 -0.87 -7.52 -16.26
N LEU A 95 -1.45 -6.36 -16.56
CA LEU A 95 -2.84 -6.05 -16.22
C LEU A 95 -3.78 -7.09 -16.83
N ARG A 96 -3.62 -7.42 -18.13
CA ARG A 96 -4.45 -8.39 -18.82
C ARG A 96 -4.31 -9.80 -18.23
N ALA A 97 -3.09 -10.23 -17.93
CA ALA A 97 -2.83 -11.52 -17.30
C ALA A 97 -3.47 -11.58 -15.90
N MET A 98 -3.33 -10.52 -15.10
CA MET A 98 -3.91 -10.44 -13.76
C MET A 98 -5.43 -10.52 -13.79
N THR A 99 -6.10 -9.72 -14.62
CA THR A 99 -7.57 -9.72 -14.71
C THR A 99 -8.10 -11.04 -15.25
N HIS A 100 -7.43 -11.65 -16.24
CA HIS A 100 -7.77 -12.99 -16.73
C HIS A 100 -7.64 -14.06 -15.64
N ALA A 101 -6.62 -13.96 -14.78
CA ALA A 101 -6.41 -14.85 -13.65
C ALA A 101 -7.31 -14.55 -12.44
N GLY A 102 -8.28 -13.63 -12.56
CA GLY A 102 -9.25 -13.32 -11.51
C GLY A 102 -8.74 -12.40 -10.41
N ASN A 103 -7.64 -11.67 -10.64
CA ASN A 103 -7.09 -10.71 -9.69
C ASN A 103 -7.84 -9.36 -9.75
N TYR A 104 -7.53 -8.49 -8.79
CA TYR A 104 -8.20 -7.19 -8.66
C TYR A 104 -7.58 -6.14 -9.58
N ALA A 105 -8.38 -5.59 -10.49
CA ALA A 105 -8.09 -4.33 -11.17
C ALA A 105 -9.38 -3.53 -11.26
N ALA A 106 -9.35 -2.31 -10.72
CA ALA A 106 -10.51 -1.42 -10.74
C ALA A 106 -10.11 0.00 -11.12
N GLY A 107 -11.02 0.70 -11.80
CA GLY A 107 -10.91 2.10 -12.17
C GLY A 107 -11.97 2.94 -11.46
N ALA A 108 -11.62 4.18 -11.15
CA ALA A 108 -12.53 5.23 -10.70
C ALA A 108 -12.72 6.24 -11.82
N PHE A 109 -13.98 6.45 -12.22
CA PHE A 109 -14.37 7.29 -13.34
C PHE A 109 -15.13 8.52 -12.85
N LEU A 110 -14.72 9.69 -13.31
CA LEU A 110 -15.41 10.97 -13.12
C LEU A 110 -15.89 11.43 -14.50
N ASP A 111 -17.21 11.57 -14.68
CA ASP A 111 -17.83 11.97 -15.96
C ASP A 111 -17.36 11.14 -17.17
N GLY A 112 -17.08 9.84 -16.94
CA GLY A 112 -16.59 8.91 -17.96
C GLY A 112 -15.07 8.87 -18.13
N GLU A 113 -14.32 9.78 -17.51
CA GLU A 113 -12.85 9.79 -17.56
C GLU A 113 -12.24 8.99 -16.40
N LEU A 114 -11.24 8.15 -16.71
CA LEU A 114 -10.48 7.41 -15.71
C LEU A 114 -9.58 8.36 -14.90
N VAL A 115 -9.93 8.60 -13.64
CA VAL A 115 -9.20 9.51 -12.74
C VAL A 115 -8.44 8.80 -11.62
N GLY A 116 -8.62 7.49 -11.47
CA GLY A 116 -7.88 6.69 -10.50
C GLY A 116 -7.96 5.21 -10.83
N ALA A 117 -6.97 4.44 -10.41
CA ALA A 117 -6.95 2.99 -10.57
C ALA A 117 -6.28 2.31 -9.37
N CYS A 118 -6.68 1.07 -9.09
CA CYS A 118 -6.12 0.23 -8.03
C CYS A 118 -6.02 -1.21 -8.52
N VAL A 119 -4.84 -1.81 -8.35
CA VAL A 119 -4.50 -3.13 -8.85
C VAL A 119 -3.89 -3.95 -7.72
N GLY A 120 -4.26 -5.23 -7.63
CA GLY A 120 -3.71 -6.15 -6.65
C GLY A 120 -3.92 -7.61 -7.06
N PHE A 121 -3.09 -8.49 -6.51
CA PHE A 121 -3.08 -9.92 -6.83
C PHE A 121 -3.11 -10.77 -5.56
N PHE A 122 -3.59 -12.01 -5.65
CA PHE A 122 -3.67 -12.90 -4.50
C PHE A 122 -2.28 -13.14 -3.90
N ALA A 123 -2.19 -13.04 -2.58
CA ALA A 123 -0.97 -13.34 -1.84
C ALA A 123 -0.96 -14.80 -1.36
N SER A 124 0.23 -15.32 -1.10
CA SER A 124 0.40 -16.60 -0.42
C SER A 124 0.19 -16.42 1.10
N PRO A 125 -0.46 -17.36 1.81
CA PRO A 125 -1.12 -18.54 1.26
C PRO A 125 -2.41 -18.19 0.49
N PRO A 126 -2.75 -18.94 -0.59
CA PRO A 126 -3.93 -18.67 -1.40
C PRO A 126 -5.22 -18.58 -0.59
N GLY A 127 -6.11 -17.68 -0.99
CA GLY A 127 -7.41 -17.46 -0.35
C GLY A 127 -7.37 -16.66 0.95
N HIS A 128 -6.20 -16.33 1.48
CA HIS A 128 -6.12 -15.58 2.74
C HIS A 128 -6.12 -14.06 2.54
N ALA A 129 -5.30 -13.58 1.61
CA ALA A 129 -5.03 -12.16 1.46
C ALA A 129 -4.87 -11.71 0.00
N LEU A 130 -5.11 -10.42 -0.22
CA LEU A 130 -4.76 -9.72 -1.46
C LEU A 130 -3.50 -8.86 -1.21
N HIS A 131 -2.50 -8.95 -2.06
CA HIS A 131 -1.47 -7.92 -2.14
C HIS A 131 -1.96 -6.78 -3.05
N SER A 132 -2.16 -5.58 -2.49
CA SER A 132 -2.50 -4.38 -3.25
C SER A 132 -1.23 -3.76 -3.84
N HIS A 133 -0.88 -4.18 -5.05
CA HIS A 133 0.34 -3.78 -5.77
C HIS A 133 0.48 -2.27 -6.00
N VAL A 134 -0.51 -1.65 -6.67
CA VAL A 134 -0.40 -0.25 -7.07
C VAL A 134 -1.76 0.44 -7.03
N ALA A 135 -1.79 1.67 -6.52
CA ALA A 135 -2.97 2.52 -6.51
C ALA A 135 -2.57 3.97 -6.76
N GLY A 136 -3.23 4.61 -7.72
CA GLY A 136 -2.92 5.96 -8.17
C GLY A 136 -4.19 6.76 -8.44
N VAL A 137 -4.14 8.06 -8.16
CA VAL A 137 -5.22 9.01 -8.44
C VAL A 137 -4.62 10.23 -9.12
N ALA A 138 -5.23 10.64 -10.23
CA ALA A 138 -4.83 11.82 -10.98
C ALA A 138 -4.86 13.08 -10.11
N ALA A 139 -3.91 13.99 -10.33
CA ALA A 139 -3.82 15.24 -9.58
C ALA A 139 -5.10 16.09 -9.69
N ALA A 140 -5.77 16.06 -10.85
CA ALA A 140 -7.03 16.76 -11.10
C ALA A 140 -8.20 16.29 -10.21
N ALA A 141 -8.13 15.07 -9.68
CA ALA A 141 -9.13 14.50 -8.79
C ALA A 141 -8.74 14.57 -7.29
N ARG A 142 -7.67 15.31 -6.95
CA ARG A 142 -7.28 15.53 -5.54
C ARG A 142 -8.40 16.22 -4.76
N GLY A 143 -8.45 15.96 -3.45
CA GLY A 143 -9.47 16.51 -2.55
C GLY A 143 -10.84 15.81 -2.62
N ARG A 144 -11.09 14.96 -3.62
CA ARG A 144 -12.36 14.22 -3.77
C ARG A 144 -12.40 12.87 -3.05
N HIS A 145 -11.34 12.49 -2.34
CA HIS A 145 -11.22 11.20 -1.66
C HIS A 145 -11.35 9.95 -2.56
N VAL A 146 -11.04 10.07 -3.86
CA VAL A 146 -11.08 8.95 -4.83
C VAL A 146 -10.25 7.74 -4.39
N GLY A 147 -9.05 7.97 -3.82
CA GLY A 147 -8.21 6.89 -3.31
C GLY A 147 -8.87 6.09 -2.18
N PHE A 148 -9.68 6.75 -1.34
CA PHE A 148 -10.47 6.08 -0.32
C PHE A 148 -11.58 5.24 -0.97
N ALA A 149 -12.32 5.79 -1.94
CA ALA A 149 -13.35 5.04 -2.67
C ALA A 149 -12.79 3.77 -3.35
N LEU A 150 -11.63 3.86 -4.01
CA LEU A 150 -10.92 2.71 -4.58
C LEU A 150 -10.58 1.65 -3.52
N LYS A 151 -10.08 2.07 -2.36
CA LYS A 151 -9.71 1.14 -1.28
C LYS A 151 -10.92 0.49 -0.62
N VAL A 152 -12.01 1.22 -0.38
CA VAL A 152 -13.24 0.62 0.16
C VAL A 152 -13.87 -0.35 -0.85
N HIS A 153 -13.82 -0.04 -2.16
CA HIS A 153 -14.19 -1.01 -3.19
C HIS A 153 -13.28 -2.25 -3.18
N GLN A 154 -11.96 -2.09 -3.01
CA GLN A 154 -11.03 -3.21 -2.87
C GLN A 154 -11.37 -4.10 -1.66
N ARG A 155 -11.80 -3.49 -0.53
CA ARG A 155 -12.31 -4.22 0.64
C ARG A 155 -13.57 -5.02 0.32
N SER A 156 -14.57 -4.41 -0.33
CA SER A 156 -15.80 -5.13 -0.74
C SER A 156 -15.47 -6.34 -1.59
N TRP A 157 -14.69 -6.12 -2.65
CA TRP A 157 -14.29 -7.18 -3.58
C TRP A 157 -13.54 -8.33 -2.90
N ALA A 158 -12.68 -8.01 -1.94
CA ALA A 158 -11.88 -8.98 -1.20
C ALA A 158 -12.75 -9.81 -0.23
N LEU A 159 -13.65 -9.16 0.52
CA LEU A 159 -14.57 -9.84 1.44
C LEU A 159 -15.57 -10.74 0.71
N GLU A 160 -16.07 -10.33 -0.45
CA GLU A 160 -16.92 -11.16 -1.33
C GLU A 160 -16.23 -12.46 -1.77
N ARG A 161 -14.90 -12.52 -1.69
CA ARG A 161 -14.07 -13.69 -2.07
C ARG A 161 -13.51 -14.44 -0.86
N GLY A 162 -13.99 -14.14 0.35
CA GLY A 162 -13.55 -14.78 1.59
C GLY A 162 -12.16 -14.33 2.07
N LEU A 163 -11.56 -13.31 1.44
CA LEU A 163 -10.25 -12.80 1.89
C LEU A 163 -10.42 -12.04 3.20
N ARG A 164 -9.44 -12.20 4.09
CA ARG A 164 -9.43 -11.58 5.43
C ARG A 164 -8.63 -10.28 5.45
N ASP A 165 -7.59 -10.24 4.63
CA ASP A 165 -6.56 -9.22 4.68
C ASP A 165 -6.25 -8.63 3.30
N VAL A 166 -5.87 -7.36 3.30
CA VAL A 166 -5.14 -6.75 2.18
C VAL A 166 -3.80 -6.26 2.71
N THR A 167 -2.71 -6.58 2.00
CA THR A 167 -1.36 -6.12 2.35
C THR A 167 -0.78 -5.24 1.26
N TRP A 168 0.03 -4.26 1.63
CA TRP A 168 0.82 -3.46 0.69
C TRP A 168 1.98 -2.81 1.42
N THR A 169 2.91 -2.25 0.66
CA THR A 169 4.00 -1.45 1.19
C THR A 169 3.77 0.03 0.88
N PHE A 170 4.32 0.93 1.70
CA PHE A 170 4.43 2.34 1.35
C PHE A 170 5.70 2.96 1.95
N ASP A 171 6.14 4.10 1.41
CA ASP A 171 7.30 4.82 1.95
C ASP A 171 6.97 5.48 3.31
N PRO A 172 7.67 5.14 4.40
CA PRO A 172 7.38 5.68 5.73
C PRO A 172 7.64 7.19 5.87
N LEU A 173 8.34 7.82 4.93
CA LEU A 173 8.56 9.27 4.96
C LEU A 173 7.43 10.06 4.29
N ILE A 174 6.60 9.42 3.46
CA ILE A 174 5.50 10.11 2.77
C ILE A 174 4.33 10.30 3.76
N ARG A 175 4.36 11.42 4.48
CA ARG A 175 3.39 11.80 5.54
C ARG A 175 1.94 11.59 5.14
N ARG A 176 1.56 12.01 3.92
CA ARG A 176 0.18 11.86 3.41
C ARG A 176 -0.23 10.39 3.26
N ASN A 177 0.70 9.52 2.87
CA ASN A 177 0.45 8.09 2.73
C ASN A 177 0.38 7.44 4.10
N ALA A 178 1.24 7.85 5.04
CA ALA A 178 1.17 7.40 6.43
C ALA A 178 -0.19 7.73 7.07
N TYR A 179 -0.65 8.96 6.94
CA TYR A 179 -1.98 9.37 7.42
C TYR A 179 -3.10 8.61 6.72
N PHE A 180 -3.06 8.51 5.38
CA PHE A 180 -4.08 7.77 4.63
C PHE A 180 -4.17 6.31 5.06
N ASN A 181 -3.04 5.61 5.19
CA ASN A 181 -3.00 4.19 5.53
C ASN A 181 -3.37 3.94 7.01
N LEU A 182 -2.80 4.68 7.96
CA LEU A 182 -2.91 4.37 9.39
C LEU A 182 -4.07 5.07 10.08
N ALA A 183 -4.39 6.30 9.68
CA ALA A 183 -5.49 7.07 10.25
C ALA A 183 -6.79 6.82 9.47
N LYS A 184 -6.80 7.08 8.15
CA LYS A 184 -8.04 6.98 7.36
C LYS A 184 -8.49 5.55 7.12
N LEU A 185 -7.59 4.65 6.70
CA LEU A 185 -7.92 3.25 6.44
C LEU A 185 -7.83 2.37 7.69
N ARG A 186 -7.11 2.81 8.73
CA ARG A 186 -6.84 2.03 9.95
C ARG A 186 -6.02 0.76 9.68
N ALA A 187 -5.24 0.72 8.60
CA ALA A 187 -4.24 -0.33 8.39
C ALA A 187 -3.15 -0.25 9.48
N ARG A 188 -2.47 -1.38 9.70
CA ARG A 188 -1.44 -1.51 10.74
C ARG A 188 -0.11 -1.93 10.12
N PRO A 189 0.98 -1.21 10.42
CA PRO A 189 2.33 -1.67 10.09
C PRO A 189 2.60 -3.04 10.69
N GLN A 190 3.30 -3.87 9.94
CA GLN A 190 3.76 -5.20 10.37
C GLN A 190 5.28 -5.25 10.40
N GLU A 191 5.93 -4.67 9.39
CA GLU A 191 7.37 -4.78 9.22
C GLU A 191 7.94 -3.54 8.55
N TYR A 192 9.17 -3.18 8.95
CA TYR A 192 9.99 -2.19 8.26
C TYR A 192 10.99 -2.91 7.35
N LEU A 193 10.81 -2.76 6.05
CA LEU A 193 11.61 -3.40 5.01
C LEU A 193 12.66 -2.41 4.51
N VAL A 194 13.92 -2.72 4.74
CA VAL A 194 15.06 -1.90 4.32
C VAL A 194 15.35 -2.14 2.84
N ASP A 195 15.47 -1.06 2.06
CA ASP A 195 15.85 -1.08 0.64
C ASP A 195 15.11 -2.16 -0.19
N PHE A 196 13.80 -2.30 0.07
CA PHE A 196 12.96 -3.41 -0.42
C PHE A 196 12.92 -3.61 -1.94
N TYR A 197 12.97 -2.53 -2.71
CA TYR A 197 12.97 -2.52 -4.18
C TYR A 197 14.36 -2.22 -4.77
N GLY A 198 15.40 -2.04 -3.94
CA GLY A 198 16.73 -1.61 -4.39
C GLY A 198 16.76 -0.16 -4.88
N ASP A 199 17.64 0.13 -5.84
CA ASP A 199 17.70 1.43 -6.51
C ASP A 199 16.45 1.63 -7.38
N MET A 200 15.68 2.68 -7.09
CA MET A 200 14.49 3.06 -7.86
C MET A 200 14.80 4.34 -8.62
N ASP A 201 14.98 4.23 -9.93
CA ASP A 201 15.30 5.35 -10.84
C ASP A 201 14.05 6.14 -11.27
N ASP A 202 13.04 6.22 -10.40
CA ASP A 202 11.85 7.04 -10.65
C ASP A 202 12.02 8.46 -10.09
N ALA A 203 11.33 9.43 -10.71
CA ALA A 203 11.43 10.86 -10.36
C ALA A 203 11.08 11.19 -8.90
N ILE A 204 10.47 10.25 -8.16
CA ILE A 204 10.07 10.41 -6.77
C ILE A 204 11.13 9.86 -5.82
N ASN A 205 11.92 8.84 -6.20
CA ASN A 205 12.73 8.05 -5.28
C ASN A 205 14.24 7.97 -5.59
N GLU A 206 14.69 8.49 -6.74
CA GLU A 206 16.07 8.40 -7.21
C GLU A 206 17.13 8.72 -6.13
N GLY A 207 18.02 7.75 -5.86
CA GLY A 207 19.16 7.90 -4.94
C GLY A 207 18.86 7.95 -3.43
N GLN A 208 17.63 7.62 -3.01
CA GLN A 208 17.16 7.79 -1.62
C GLN A 208 16.91 6.50 -0.85
N GLY A 209 17.21 5.34 -1.46
CA GLY A 209 16.85 4.03 -0.93
C GLY A 209 15.34 3.79 -0.95
N SER A 210 14.94 2.53 -0.91
CA SER A 210 13.55 2.10 -1.11
C SER A 210 12.95 1.50 0.15
N ASP A 211 13.21 2.09 1.31
CA ASP A 211 12.58 1.59 2.55
C ASP A 211 11.06 1.62 2.43
N ARG A 212 10.44 0.56 2.97
CA ARG A 212 9.01 0.32 2.89
C ARG A 212 8.47 -0.13 4.23
N LEU A 213 7.33 0.43 4.61
CA LEU A 213 6.54 -0.08 5.71
C LEU A 213 5.50 -1.04 5.12
N LEU A 214 5.66 -2.34 5.41
CA LEU A 214 4.65 -3.34 5.09
C LEU A 214 3.47 -3.15 6.04
N VAL A 215 2.28 -2.96 5.48
CA VAL A 215 1.05 -2.86 6.26
C VAL A 215 0.09 -3.99 5.96
N ARG A 216 -0.67 -4.36 6.99
CA ARG A 216 -1.81 -5.25 6.91
C ARG A 216 -3.08 -4.44 7.17
N TRP A 217 -4.08 -4.67 6.34
CA TRP A 217 -5.42 -4.12 6.50
C TRP A 217 -6.38 -5.27 6.77
N ALA A 218 -6.65 -5.50 8.05
CA ALA A 218 -7.58 -6.53 8.52
C ALA A 218 -9.01 -6.10 8.24
N LEU A 219 -9.64 -6.68 7.22
CA LEU A 219 -10.87 -6.14 6.62
C LEU A 219 -12.09 -6.22 7.54
N GLY A 220 -12.08 -7.17 8.48
CA GLY A 220 -13.13 -7.36 9.49
C GLY A 220 -12.86 -6.66 10.82
N ASP A 221 -11.73 -5.95 10.98
CA ASP A 221 -11.44 -5.24 12.22
C ASP A 221 -12.51 -4.15 12.48
N PRO A 222 -13.08 -4.05 13.70
CA PRO A 222 -14.14 -3.08 13.99
C PRO A 222 -13.77 -1.63 13.68
N ALA A 223 -12.51 -1.23 13.88
CA ALA A 223 -12.05 0.12 13.56
C ALA A 223 -11.95 0.35 12.04
N VAL A 224 -11.59 -0.68 11.27
CA VAL A 224 -11.61 -0.64 9.79
C VAL A 224 -13.04 -0.53 9.29
N VAL A 225 -13.95 -1.35 9.79
CA VAL A 225 -15.38 -1.32 9.42
C VAL A 225 -15.98 0.06 9.70
N ALA A 226 -15.76 0.59 10.91
CA ALA A 226 -16.24 1.91 11.30
C ALA A 226 -15.67 3.02 10.39
N ALA A 227 -14.37 2.97 10.08
CA ALA A 227 -13.72 3.92 9.19
C ALA A 227 -14.30 3.86 7.76
N CYS A 228 -14.50 2.67 7.19
CA CYS A 228 -15.10 2.50 5.87
C CYS A 228 -16.52 3.06 5.82
N SER A 229 -17.33 2.76 6.83
CA SER A 229 -18.71 3.23 6.93
C SER A 229 -18.84 4.76 7.16
N SER A 230 -17.90 5.38 7.87
CA SER A 230 -17.93 6.82 8.16
C SER A 230 -17.35 7.70 7.06
N GLY A 231 -16.60 7.14 6.09
CA GLY A 231 -15.85 7.89 5.08
C GLY A 231 -14.39 8.18 5.46
N GLY A 232 -13.89 7.52 6.50
CA GLY A 232 -12.50 7.54 6.94
C GLY A 232 -12.39 7.61 8.47
N GLY A 233 -11.37 6.96 9.01
CA GLY A 233 -10.97 7.14 10.40
C GLY A 233 -10.18 8.42 10.63
N SER A 234 -9.93 8.73 11.90
CA SER A 234 -9.01 9.76 12.35
C SER A 234 -7.75 9.14 12.96
N GLY A 235 -6.68 9.94 12.97
CA GLY A 235 -5.46 9.63 13.70
C GLY A 235 -5.67 9.78 15.20
N PRO A 236 -4.88 9.11 16.04
CA PRO A 236 -4.85 9.42 17.46
C PRO A 236 -4.27 10.81 17.71
N ASP A 237 -4.58 11.38 18.86
CA ASP A 237 -3.83 12.51 19.41
C ASP A 237 -2.42 12.05 19.84
N GLU A 238 -1.51 13.01 20.03
CA GLU A 238 -0.20 12.72 20.61
C GLU A 238 -0.38 12.29 22.08
N PRO A 239 0.05 11.08 22.49
CA PRO A 239 -0.12 10.64 23.87
C PRO A 239 0.64 11.54 24.84
N ALA A 240 0.01 11.89 25.97
CA ALA A 240 0.65 12.69 27.00
C ALA A 240 1.90 11.98 27.54
N GLY A 241 3.04 12.67 27.52
CA GLY A 241 4.31 12.12 28.00
C GLY A 241 5.01 11.17 27.02
N ALA A 242 4.53 11.04 25.78
CA ALA A 242 5.24 10.25 24.77
C ALA A 242 6.65 10.80 24.51
N VAL A 243 7.63 9.90 24.43
CA VAL A 243 9.01 10.28 24.13
C VAL A 243 9.13 10.65 22.67
N ALA A 244 9.67 11.85 22.39
CA ALA A 244 9.95 12.29 21.04
C ALA A 244 11.23 11.61 20.51
N ALA A 245 11.07 10.42 19.94
CA ALA A 245 12.18 9.57 19.49
C ALA A 245 12.81 10.06 18.19
N LEU A 246 12.01 10.66 17.30
CA LEU A 246 12.50 11.36 16.11
C LEU A 246 11.73 12.67 15.97
N THR A 247 12.46 13.77 15.84
CA THR A 247 11.92 15.13 15.71
C THR A 247 12.52 15.86 14.51
N GLU A 248 11.99 17.05 14.23
CA GLU A 248 12.49 17.95 13.20
C GLU A 248 13.08 19.20 13.89
N SER A 249 14.32 19.55 13.55
CA SER A 249 14.95 20.79 14.03
C SER A 249 14.32 22.03 13.37
N ALA A 250 14.64 23.22 13.91
CA ALA A 250 14.25 24.49 13.28
C ALA A 250 14.80 24.65 11.83
N SER A 251 15.85 23.92 11.47
CA SER A 251 16.44 23.91 10.13
C SER A 251 15.93 22.74 9.25
N GLY A 252 14.86 22.04 9.67
CA GLY A 252 14.28 20.92 8.92
C GLY A 252 15.06 19.60 8.99
N ARG A 253 16.05 19.49 9.88
CA ARG A 253 16.88 18.28 10.01
C ARG A 253 16.25 17.24 10.94
N PRO A 254 16.38 15.94 10.65
CA PRO A 254 15.98 14.90 11.58
C PRO A 254 16.86 14.96 12.83
N VAL A 255 16.24 14.93 14.00
CA VAL A 255 16.94 14.84 15.29
C VAL A 255 16.41 13.60 16.01
N ALA A 256 17.23 12.54 16.00
CA ALA A 256 16.93 11.30 16.69
C ALA A 256 17.38 11.38 18.15
N ALA A 257 16.50 10.98 19.07
CA ALA A 257 16.89 10.76 20.46
C ALA A 257 17.72 9.47 20.56
N PRO A 258 18.67 9.38 21.51
CA PRO A 258 19.42 8.15 21.77
C PRO A 258 18.47 6.98 22.05
N ALA A 259 18.83 5.77 21.62
CA ALA A 259 17.99 4.58 21.79
C ALA A 259 17.56 4.35 23.25
N ALA A 260 18.49 4.53 24.19
CA ALA A 260 18.23 4.45 25.63
C ALA A 260 17.10 5.36 26.16
N ALA A 261 16.74 6.43 25.43
CA ALA A 261 15.64 7.32 25.79
C ALA A 261 14.25 6.75 25.43
N TRP A 262 14.15 5.91 24.40
CA TRP A 262 12.88 5.39 23.90
C TRP A 262 12.73 3.87 24.01
N GLU A 263 13.83 3.12 24.20
CA GLU A 263 13.81 1.65 24.33
C GLU A 263 12.87 1.13 25.42
N ARG A 264 12.73 1.88 26.52
CA ARG A 264 11.87 1.55 27.68
C ARG A 264 10.66 2.47 27.81
N ALA A 265 10.44 3.38 26.86
CA ALA A 265 9.31 4.29 26.92
C ALA A 265 8.01 3.55 26.53
N PRO A 266 6.91 3.74 27.27
CA PRO A 266 5.63 3.08 26.95
C PRO A 266 5.06 3.57 25.61
N SER A 267 5.28 4.85 25.29
CA SER A 267 4.83 5.47 24.05
C SER A 267 5.91 6.40 23.49
N CYS A 268 6.09 6.36 22.18
CA CYS A 268 7.04 7.18 21.44
C CYS A 268 6.36 7.86 20.25
N LEU A 269 6.90 9.03 19.89
CA LEU A 269 6.56 9.76 18.68
C LEU A 269 7.75 9.74 17.72
N VAL A 270 7.48 9.31 16.49
CA VAL A 270 8.46 9.33 15.39
C VAL A 270 7.94 10.27 14.31
N ARG A 271 8.48 11.49 14.24
CA ARG A 271 8.06 12.49 13.27
C ARG A 271 8.53 12.15 11.86
N THR A 272 7.74 12.59 10.88
CA THR A 272 8.08 12.60 9.45
C THR A 272 8.44 14.02 9.02
N PRO A 273 9.23 14.22 7.94
CA PRO A 273 9.36 15.54 7.32
C PRO A 273 8.00 16.02 6.78
N THR A 274 7.84 17.33 6.60
CA THR A 274 6.56 17.90 6.13
C THR A 274 6.22 17.47 4.72
N ASP A 275 7.21 17.46 3.83
CA ASP A 275 7.06 17.03 2.45
C ASP A 275 8.39 16.42 1.97
N ILE A 276 8.52 15.09 2.12
CA ILE A 276 9.72 14.38 1.65
C ILE A 276 9.90 14.49 0.13
N GLU A 277 8.82 14.58 -0.64
CA GLU A 277 8.89 14.59 -2.10
C GLU A 277 9.44 15.93 -2.62
N ALA A 278 9.05 17.04 -1.98
CA ALA A 278 9.70 18.32 -2.23
C ALA A 278 11.15 18.34 -1.75
N LEU A 279 11.43 17.75 -0.58
CA LEU A 279 12.76 17.71 0.00
C LEU A 279 13.75 16.92 -0.87
N ARG A 280 13.34 15.80 -1.46
CA ARG A 280 14.18 15.01 -2.38
C ARG A 280 14.66 15.81 -3.59
N ARG A 281 13.84 16.72 -4.09
CA ARG A 281 14.20 17.60 -5.22
C ARG A 281 15.07 18.78 -4.79
N ALA A 282 14.79 19.35 -3.62
CA ALA A 282 15.45 20.58 -3.16
C ALA A 282 16.80 20.31 -2.45
N ASP A 283 16.86 19.26 -1.63
CA ASP A 283 18.04 18.86 -0.86
C ASP A 283 18.08 17.32 -0.70
N PRO A 284 18.62 16.61 -1.70
CA PRO A 284 18.72 15.14 -1.68
C PRO A 284 19.55 14.60 -0.50
N VAL A 285 20.51 15.39 0.00
CA VAL A 285 21.36 14.99 1.13
C VAL A 285 20.53 14.98 2.41
N LEU A 286 19.73 16.02 2.62
CA LEU A 286 18.82 16.10 3.76
C LEU A 286 17.70 15.06 3.69
N ALA A 287 17.16 14.78 2.51
CA ALA A 287 16.21 13.67 2.32
C ALA A 287 16.82 12.32 2.72
N ARG A 288 18.09 12.08 2.37
CA ARG A 288 18.81 10.86 2.75
C ARG A 288 19.05 10.79 4.26
N GLN A 289 19.36 11.91 4.92
CA GLN A 289 19.46 11.96 6.38
C GLN A 289 18.14 11.55 7.06
N TRP A 290 17.00 12.02 6.54
CA TRP A 290 15.68 11.62 7.01
C TRP A 290 15.42 10.12 6.82
N ARG A 291 15.81 9.55 5.67
CA ARG A 291 15.71 8.11 5.42
C ARG A 291 16.46 7.31 6.46
N LEU A 292 17.74 7.63 6.69
CA LEU A 292 18.56 6.91 7.65
C LEU A 292 18.04 7.06 9.08
N ALA A 293 17.65 8.27 9.49
CA ALA A 293 17.09 8.49 10.82
C ALA A 293 15.76 7.74 11.04
N MET A 294 14.89 7.69 10.02
CA MET A 294 13.64 6.92 10.07
C MET A 294 13.92 5.41 10.16
N ARG A 295 14.89 4.91 9.36
CA ARG A 295 15.33 3.51 9.39
C ARG A 295 15.83 3.11 10.76
N ASP A 296 16.73 3.91 11.33
CA ASP A 296 17.35 3.62 12.62
C ASP A 296 16.34 3.67 13.77
N VAL A 297 15.46 4.67 13.78
CA VAL A 297 14.48 4.85 14.87
C VAL A 297 13.25 3.96 14.69
N LEU A 298 12.47 4.14 13.62
CA LEU A 298 11.22 3.38 13.43
C LEU A 298 11.49 1.92 13.13
N GLY A 299 12.46 1.64 12.27
CA GLY A 299 12.87 0.27 11.96
C GLY A 299 13.44 -0.44 13.18
N GLY A 300 14.29 0.24 13.96
CA GLY A 300 14.80 -0.28 15.23
C GLY A 300 13.69 -0.61 16.25
N MET A 301 12.71 0.28 16.41
CA MET A 301 11.55 0.05 17.28
C MET A 301 10.75 -1.18 16.86
N LEU A 302 10.35 -1.27 15.59
CA LEU A 302 9.58 -2.40 15.07
C LEU A 302 10.36 -3.72 15.16
N GLY A 303 11.67 -3.69 14.85
CA GLY A 303 12.56 -4.84 15.02
C GLY A 303 12.71 -5.30 16.48
N SER A 304 12.45 -4.43 17.45
CA SER A 304 12.43 -4.75 18.89
C SER A 304 11.05 -5.17 19.44
N GLY A 305 10.07 -5.37 18.56
CA GLY A 305 8.71 -5.80 18.91
C GLY A 305 7.74 -4.67 19.29
N ALA A 306 8.14 -3.39 19.15
CA ALA A 306 7.20 -2.28 19.33
C ALA A 306 6.18 -2.25 18.18
N GLN A 307 5.02 -1.63 18.41
CA GLN A 307 3.93 -1.57 17.43
C GLN A 307 3.54 -0.13 17.13
N VAL A 308 3.31 0.16 15.86
CA VAL A 308 2.72 1.44 15.44
C VAL A 308 1.20 1.37 15.60
N VAL A 309 0.66 2.16 16.53
CA VAL A 309 -0.78 2.16 16.85
C VAL A 309 -1.58 3.20 16.07
N GLY A 310 -0.89 4.17 15.45
CA GLY A 310 -1.52 5.15 14.59
C GLY A 310 -0.55 6.19 14.03
N PHE A 311 -1.13 7.17 13.33
CA PHE A 311 -0.42 8.31 12.78
C PHE A 311 -1.20 9.58 13.09
N THR A 312 -0.56 10.55 13.73
CA THR A 312 -1.20 11.76 14.23
C THR A 312 -1.51 12.74 13.11
N GLY A 313 -2.45 13.67 13.36
CA GLY A 313 -2.68 14.80 12.45
C GLY A 313 -1.48 15.73 12.30
N SER A 314 -0.59 15.77 13.29
CA SER A 314 0.67 16.55 13.29
C SER A 314 1.79 15.91 12.47
N GLY A 315 1.63 14.68 11.97
CA GLY A 315 2.61 14.04 11.10
C GLY A 315 3.62 13.14 11.81
N ALA A 316 3.23 12.50 12.91
CA ALA A 316 4.07 11.56 13.66
C ALA A 316 3.44 10.17 13.73
N TYR A 317 4.27 9.13 13.65
CA TYR A 317 3.89 7.79 14.06
C TYR A 317 3.79 7.74 15.58
N VAL A 318 2.72 7.14 16.10
CA VAL A 318 2.61 6.77 17.51
C VAL A 318 3.03 5.31 17.63
N VAL A 319 4.08 5.06 18.40
CA VAL A 319 4.66 3.74 18.61
C VAL A 319 4.51 3.37 20.07
N GLU A 320 3.95 2.21 20.36
CA GLU A 320 3.78 1.68 21.70
C GLU A 320 4.52 0.36 21.86
N ARG A 321 5.02 0.10 23.06
CA ARG A 321 5.52 -1.23 23.38
C ARG A 321 4.36 -2.03 23.96
N THR A 322 4.03 -3.14 23.34
CA THR A 322 3.24 -4.17 24.00
C THR A 322 4.15 -4.85 25.01
N ASP A 323 3.86 -4.71 26.30
CA ASP A 323 4.51 -5.53 27.32
C ASP A 323 4.28 -7.00 26.92
N GLY A 324 5.38 -7.75 26.79
CA GLY A 324 5.36 -9.17 26.43
C GLY A 324 4.82 -10.04 27.56
#